data_AF-A0A945BL47-F1
#
_entry.id   AF-A0A945BL47-F1
#
_cell.length_a   1.000
_cell.length_b   1.000
_cell.length_c   1.000
_cell.angle_alpha   90.00
_cell.angle_beta   90.00
_cell.angle_gamma   90.00
#
_symmetry.space_group_name_H-M   'P 1'
#
loop_
_entity.id
_entity.type
_entity.pdbx_description
1 polymer ?
#
loop_
_entity_poly.entity_id
_entity_poly.type
_entity_poly.pdbx_seq_one_letter_code
_entity_poly.pdbx_strand_id
1 'polypeptide(L)' 'MSFPKLDVLLSPVEFESLPGRDLSATCCVVFDVLRATSTMTVALANGATGILPCGTVD' A
#
# COMPACT_ATOMS: atom_id res chain seq x y z
N MET A 1 -18.67 10.67 19.97
CA MET A 1 -17.36 10.13 19.55
C MET A 1 -17.41 9.95 18.04
N SER A 2 -16.42 10.44 17.31
CA SER A 2 -16.26 10.13 15.88
C SER A 2 -15.48 8.83 15.76
N PHE A 3 -16.01 7.86 15.01
CA PHE A 3 -15.28 6.63 14.70
C PHE A 3 -14.40 6.86 13.47
N PRO A 4 -13.21 6.23 13.40
CA PRO A 4 -12.40 6.26 12.19
C PRO A 4 -13.19 5.70 11.01
N LYS A 5 -13.20 6.41 9.89
CA LYS A 5 -13.76 5.91 8.62
C LYS A 5 -12.77 4.91 8.02
N LEU A 6 -13.25 3.75 7.62
CA LEU A 6 -12.49 2.74 6.88
C LEU A 6 -13.08 2.59 5.47
N ASP A 7 -12.27 2.91 4.46
CA ASP A 7 -12.57 2.65 3.06
C ASP A 7 -11.65 1.53 2.56
N VAL A 8 -12.18 0.59 1.78
CA VAL A 8 -11.44 -0.59 1.27
C VAL A 8 -11.58 -0.66 -0.25
N LEU A 9 -10.48 -0.90 -0.96
CA LEU A 9 -10.43 -1.14 -2.39
C LEU A 9 -9.86 -2.55 -2.62
N LEU A 10 -10.60 -3.41 -3.31
CA LEU A 10 -10.29 -4.85 -3.45
C LEU A 10 -10.11 -5.29 -4.91
N SER A 11 -10.50 -4.47 -5.88
CA SER A 11 -10.48 -4.81 -7.30
C SER A 11 -9.64 -3.82 -8.12
N PRO A 12 -9.03 -4.25 -9.24
CA PRO A 12 -8.24 -3.37 -10.09
C PRO A 12 -8.96 -2.08 -10.50
N VAL A 13 -10.25 -2.16 -10.84
CA VAL A 13 -11.05 -1.00 -11.26
C VAL A 13 -11.23 0.03 -10.13
N GLU A 14 -11.26 -0.40 -8.87
CA GLU A 14 -11.31 0.50 -7.72
C GLU A 14 -9.98 1.23 -7.53
N PHE A 15 -8.85 0.55 -7.79
CA PHE A 15 -7.51 1.14 -7.74
C PHE A 15 -7.27 2.16 -8.87
N GLU A 16 -7.85 1.97 -10.05
CA GLU A 16 -7.75 2.94 -11.15
C GLU A 16 -8.29 4.33 -10.77
N SER A 17 -9.25 4.39 -9.83
CA SER A 17 -9.78 5.65 -9.31
C SER A 17 -8.88 6.32 -8.25
N LEU A 18 -7.90 5.60 -7.71
CA LEU A 18 -7.07 6.05 -6.58
C LEU A 18 -6.27 7.34 -6.87
N PRO A 19 -5.65 7.53 -8.06
CA PRO A 19 -4.88 8.74 -8.36
C PRO A 19 -5.70 10.04 -8.30
N GLY A 20 -7.03 9.95 -8.44
CA GLY A 20 -7.94 11.11 -8.38
C GLY A 20 -8.44 11.44 -6.97
N ARG A 21 -8.07 10.67 -5.94
CA ARG A 21 -8.52 10.88 -4.56
C ARG A 21 -7.50 11.73 -3.78
N ASP A 22 -7.98 12.68 -2.99
CA ASP A 22 -7.14 13.35 -2.00
C ASP A 22 -6.92 12.41 -0.80
N LEU A 23 -5.67 11.96 -0.63
CA LEU A 23 -5.25 11.07 0.44
C LEU A 23 -4.31 11.78 1.44
N SER A 24 -4.10 13.09 1.31
CA SER A 24 -3.13 13.86 2.11
C SER A 24 -3.38 13.78 3.63
N ALA A 25 -4.63 13.58 4.04
CA ALA A 25 -5.05 13.41 5.43
C ALA A 25 -5.53 11.98 5.75
N THR A 26 -5.19 10.99 4.91
CA THR A 26 -5.66 9.60 5.02
C THR A 26 -4.52 8.65 5.33
N CYS A 27 -4.70 7.75 6.31
CA CYS A 27 -3.78 6.64 6.53
C CYS A 27 -4.03 5.55 5.48
N CYS A 28 -3.09 5.35 4.57
CA CYS A 28 -3.18 4.31 3.54
C CYS A 28 -2.40 3.05 3.96
N VAL A 29 -3.06 1.89 3.91
CA VAL A 29 -2.44 0.59 4.16
C VAL A 29 -2.54 -0.26 2.90
N VAL A 30 -1.40 -0.63 2.32
CA VAL A 30 -1.34 -1.45 1.10
C VAL A 30 -1.32 -2.93 1.48
N PHE A 31 -2.16 -3.73 0.81
CA PHE A 31 -2.16 -5.19 0.91
C PHE A 31 -1.79 -5.81 -0.43
N ASP A 32 -0.62 -6.42 -0.48
CA ASP A 32 -0.23 -7.39 -1.51
C ASP A 32 0.43 -8.55 -0.75
N VAL A 33 -0.42 -9.41 -0.19
CA VAL A 33 0.01 -10.49 0.71
C VAL A 33 0.86 -11.50 -0.05
N LEU A 34 0.57 -11.74 -1.33
CA LEU A 34 1.23 -12.72 -2.17
C LEU A 34 1.77 -12.02 -3.44
N ARG A 35 2.92 -11.34 -3.39
CA ARG A 35 3.94 -11.41 -2.32
C ARG A 35 4.59 -10.08 -1.96
N ALA A 36 4.21 -8.96 -2.54
CA ALA A 36 5.03 -7.74 -2.42
C ALA A 36 5.15 -7.27 -0.97
N THR A 37 4.04 -7.02 -0.27
CA THR A 37 4.07 -6.51 1.10
C THR A 37 4.62 -7.51 2.12
N SER A 38 4.40 -8.81 1.91
CA SER A 38 5.01 -9.86 2.73
C SER A 38 6.53 -9.88 2.59
N THR A 39 7.04 -9.79 1.36
CA THR A 39 8.47 -9.71 1.08
C THR A 39 9.10 -8.47 1.72
N MET A 40 8.46 -7.31 1.56
CA MET A 40 8.93 -6.05 2.14
C MET A 40 9.00 -6.11 3.67
N THR A 41 7.94 -6.64 4.30
CA THR A 41 7.87 -6.77 5.77
C THR A 41 8.96 -7.69 6.29
N VAL A 42 9.15 -8.86 5.67
CA VAL A 42 10.19 -9.82 6.05
C VAL A 42 11.59 -9.24 5.83
N ALA A 43 11.84 -8.57 4.71
CA ALA A 43 13.15 -7.98 4.43
C ALA A 43 13.55 -6.93 5.47
N LEU A 44 12.63 -6.01 5.81
CA LEU A 44 12.87 -4.99 6.84
C LEU A 44 13.06 -5.61 8.22
N ALA A 45 12.25 -6.60 8.58
CA ALA A 45 12.39 -7.32 9.85
C ALA A 45 13.74 -8.07 9.97
N ASN A 46 14.35 -8.44 8.84
CA ASN A 46 15.66 -9.10 8.78
C ASN A 46 16.83 -8.11 8.53
N GLY A 47 16.61 -6.81 8.68
CA GLY A 47 17.68 -5.82 8.70
C GLY A 47 17.99 -5.15 7.36
N ALA A 48 17.11 -5.26 6.36
CA ALA A 48 17.23 -4.42 5.18
C ALA A 48 17.15 -2.92 5.56
N THR A 49 18.02 -2.09 4.99
CA THR A 49 18.03 -0.63 5.25
C THR A 49 16.76 0.06 4.79
N GLY A 50 16.14 -0.43 3.72
CA GLY A 50 14.95 0.14 3.12
C GLY A 50 14.49 -0.65 1.90
N ILE A 51 13.31 -0.32 1.40
CA ILE A 51 12.73 -0.86 0.17
C ILE A 51 12.49 0.30 -0.78
N LEU A 52 12.94 0.18 -2.02
CA LEU A 52 12.61 1.10 -3.11
C LEU A 52 11.67 0.39 -4.09
N PRO A 53 10.34 0.66 -4.05
CA PRO A 53 9.41 0.15 -5.05
C PRO A 53 9.67 0.80 -6.41
N CYS A 54 9.74 -0.01 -7.47
CA CYS A 54 9.93 0.45 -8.85
C CYS A 54 8.80 -0.08 -9.74
N GLY A 55 8.39 0.71 -10.74
CA GLY A 55 7.35 0.32 -11.70
C GLY A 55 7.87 -0.41 -12.95
N THR A 56 9.13 -0.21 -13.30
CA THR A 56 9.82 -0.81 -14.46
C THR A 56 11.07 -1.55 -14.01
N VAL A 57 11.58 -2.42 -14.88
CA VAL A 57 12.84 -3.15 -14.68
C VAL A 57 14.05 -2.38 -15.21
N ASP A 58 13.84 -1.57 -16.25
CA ASP A 58 14.77 -0.56 -16.74
C ASP A 58 14.76 0.66 -15.81
#